data_AF-A0A3Q3KN99-F1
#
_entry.id   AF-A0A3Q3KN99-F1
#
_cell.length_a   1.000
_cell.length_b   1.000
_cell.length_c   1.000
_cell.angle_alpha   90.00
_cell.angle_beta   90.00
_cell.angle_gamma   90.00
#
_symmetry.space_group_name_H-M   'P 1'
#
loop_
_entity.id
_entity.type
_entity.pdbx_description
1 polymer ?
#
loop_
_entity_poly.entity_id
_entity_poly.type
_entity_poly.pdbx_seq_one_letter_code
_entity_poly.pdbx_strand_id
1 'polypeptide(L)'
;MNVSHEINLLVQEIKRLGSKNADGQTSVKFGVLFNDDRCANIFEALVGTLKAAKKKKVINFQGELLLQGVHDNVDIVLLQE
;
A
#
# COMPACT_ATOMS: atom_id res chain seq x y z
N MET A 1 -12.71 -0.13 -14.15
CA MET A 1 -12.09 -0.42 -12.84
C MET A 1 -12.80 0.35 -11.76
N ASN A 2 -13.13 -0.28 -10.64
CA ASN A 2 -13.76 0.39 -9.51
C ASN A 2 -12.70 0.64 -8.44
N VAL A 3 -12.17 1.86 -8.38
CA VAL A 3 -11.06 2.25 -7.50
C VAL A 3 -11.33 1.87 -6.04
N SER A 4 -12.58 1.90 -5.60
CA SER A 4 -12.96 1.48 -4.25
C SER A 4 -12.72 -0.02 -3.98
N HIS A 5 -12.91 -0.89 -4.98
CA HIS A 5 -12.62 -2.31 -4.86
C HIS A 5 -11.12 -2.57 -4.75
N GLU A 6 -10.31 -1.91 -5.58
CA GLU A 6 -8.85 -2.01 -5.52
C GLU A 6 -8.29 -1.53 -4.18
N ILE A 7 -8.86 -0.47 -3.60
CA ILE A 7 -8.47 -0.01 -2.27
C ILE A 7 -8.75 -1.09 -1.22
N ASN A 8 -9.89 -1.79 -1.29
CA ASN A 8 -10.18 -2.87 -0.33
C ASN A 8 -9.20 -4.05 -0.48
N LEU A 9 -8.84 -4.42 -1.73
CA LEU A 9 -7.81 -5.43 -1.98
C LEU A 9 -6.46 -4.98 -1.41
N LEU A 10 -6.10 -3.72 -1.58
CA LEU A 10 -4.85 -3.16 -1.06
C LEU A 10 -4.81 -3.23 0.46
N VAL A 11 -5.92 -2.94 1.15
CA VAL A 11 -6.01 -3.09 2.62
C VAL A 11 -5.76 -4.54 3.02
N GLN A 12 -6.34 -5.52 2.30
CA GLN A 12 -6.10 -6.94 2.60
C GLN A 12 -4.64 -7.35 2.39
N GLU A 13 -4.01 -6.90 1.31
CA GLU A 13 -2.61 -7.22 1.04
C GLU A 13 -1.66 -6.53 2.02
N ILE A 14 -1.96 -5.29 2.45
CA ILE A 14 -1.22 -4.63 3.54
C ILE A 14 -1.36 -5.41 4.85
N LYS A 15 -2.54 -5.96 5.17
CA LYS A 15 -2.72 -6.82 6.36
C LYS A 15 -2.01 -8.17 6.23
N ARG A 16 -1.92 -8.72 5.02
CA ARG A 16 -1.26 -10.00 4.73
C ARG A 16 0.27 -9.91 4.80
N LEU A 17 0.83 -8.86 4.20
CA LEU A 17 2.27 -8.67 4.03
C LEU A 17 2.88 -7.77 5.12
N GLY A 18 2.07 -6.91 5.71
CA GLY A 18 2.49 -5.97 6.73
C GLY A 18 2.56 -6.58 8.11
N SER A 19 3.07 -5.77 9.03
CA SER A 19 3.18 -6.09 10.45
C SER A 19 2.80 -4.87 11.27
N LYS A 20 2.44 -5.08 12.54
CA LYS A 20 2.17 -3.95 13.43
C LYS A 20 3.46 -3.17 13.70
N ASN A 21 3.39 -1.86 13.51
CA ASN A 21 4.45 -0.94 13.90
C ASN A 21 4.38 -0.62 15.41
N ALA A 22 5.30 0.20 15.89
CA ALA A 22 5.37 0.60 17.30
C ALA A 22 4.11 1.34 17.80
N ASP A 23 3.34 1.94 16.89
CA ASP A 23 2.08 2.63 17.18
C ASP A 23 0.85 1.69 17.16
N GLY A 24 1.07 0.39 16.90
CA GLY A 24 0.01 -0.61 16.80
C GLY A 24 -0.73 -0.62 15.46
N GLN A 25 -0.36 0.24 14.52
CA GLN A 25 -0.91 0.30 13.16
C GLN A 25 -0.23 -0.73 12.25
N THR A 26 -0.96 -1.27 11.29
CA THR A 26 -0.37 -2.19 10.31
C THR A 26 0.42 -1.40 9.27
N SER A 27 1.68 -1.76 9.05
CA SER A 27 2.52 -1.15 8.02
C SER A 27 3.28 -2.19 7.22
N VAL A 28 3.50 -1.91 5.94
CA VAL A 28 4.28 -2.74 5.02
C VAL A 28 5.20 -1.86 4.18
N LYS A 29 6.38 -2.35 3.83
CA LYS A 29 7.29 -1.62 2.95
C LYS A 29 6.79 -1.60 1.52
N PHE A 30 6.94 -0.46 0.84
CA PHE A 30 6.53 -0.31 -0.56
C PHE A 30 7.18 -1.36 -1.46
N GLY A 31 8.48 -1.63 -1.27
CA GLY A 31 9.18 -2.64 -2.05
C GLY A 31 8.62 -4.05 -1.85
N VAL A 32 8.11 -4.35 -0.66
CA VAL A 32 7.46 -5.64 -0.37
C VAL A 32 6.13 -5.75 -1.10
N LEU A 33 5.30 -4.70 -1.09
CA LEU A 33 4.06 -4.68 -1.88
C LEU A 33 4.34 -4.75 -3.39
N PHE A 34 5.35 -4.03 -3.86
CA PHE A 34 5.65 -3.94 -5.28
C PHE A 34 6.26 -5.26 -5.82
N ASN A 35 7.11 -5.91 -5.03
CA ASN A 35 7.80 -7.14 -5.39
C ASN A 35 7.00 -8.40 -5.06
N ASP A 36 5.76 -8.27 -4.59
CA ASP A 36 4.86 -9.39 -4.33
C ASP A 36 4.11 -9.79 -5.61
N ASP A 37 4.23 -11.05 -6.01
CA ASP A 37 3.61 -11.61 -7.23
C ASP A 37 2.09 -11.46 -7.25
N ARG A 38 1.43 -11.48 -6.08
CA ARG A 38 -0.03 -11.34 -6.01
C ARG A 38 -0.41 -9.90 -6.28
N CYS A 39 0.27 -8.94 -5.65
CA CYS A 39 0.08 -7.52 -5.87
C CYS A 39 0.32 -7.14 -7.34
N ALA A 40 1.37 -7.67 -7.96
CA ALA A 40 1.67 -7.44 -9.38
C ALA A 40 0.59 -7.99 -10.33
N ASN A 41 -0.09 -9.08 -9.95
CA ASN A 41 -1.15 -9.69 -10.76
C ASN A 41 -2.53 -9.05 -10.56
N ILE A 42 -2.84 -8.54 -9.35
CA ILE A 42 -4.15 -7.95 -9.05
C ILE A 42 -4.21 -6.45 -9.31
N PHE A 43 -3.08 -5.74 -9.21
CA PHE A 43 -3.02 -4.30 -9.41
C PHE A 43 -2.35 -3.98 -10.75
N GLU A 44 -3.14 -3.48 -11.70
CA GLU A 44 -2.60 -2.96 -12.97
C GLU A 44 -1.66 -1.76 -12.72
N ALA A 45 -1.97 -0.93 -11.72
CA ALA A 45 -1.17 0.22 -11.32
C ALA A 45 -1.15 0.41 -9.80
N LEU A 46 -0.31 -0.34 -9.09
CA LEU A 46 -0.19 -0.27 -7.62
C LEU A 46 0.01 1.17 -7.11
N VAL A 47 0.86 1.97 -7.76
CA VAL A 47 1.12 3.37 -7.37
C VAL A 47 -0.15 4.24 -7.52
N GLY A 48 -0.99 3.97 -8.52
CA GLY A 48 -2.27 4.65 -8.69
C GLY A 48 -3.24 4.32 -7.56
N THR A 49 -3.33 3.04 -7.19
CA THR A 49 -4.17 2.56 -6.09
C THR A 49 -3.70 3.10 -4.74
N LEU A 50 -2.39 3.14 -4.48
CA LEU A 50 -1.80 3.76 -3.30
C LEU A 50 -2.13 5.26 -3.22
N LYS A 51 -2.02 6.01 -4.34
CA LYS A 51 -2.40 7.43 -4.38
C LYS A 51 -3.89 7.63 -4.08
N ALA A 52 -4.76 6.79 -4.66
CA ALA A 52 -6.19 6.87 -4.40
C ALA A 52 -6.54 6.54 -2.94
N ALA A 53 -5.92 5.51 -2.35
CA ALA A 53 -6.09 5.14 -0.96
C ALA A 53 -5.61 6.24 0.00
N LYS A 54 -4.45 6.87 -0.29
CA LYS A 54 -3.93 8.00 0.48
C LYS A 54 -4.86 9.22 0.41
N LYS A 55 -5.40 9.53 -0.77
CA LYS A 55 -6.40 10.61 -0.94
C LYS A 55 -7.68 10.37 -0.13
N LYS A 56 -8.09 9.11 0.01
CA LYS A 56 -9.22 8.70 0.86
C LYS A 56 -8.87 8.55 2.35
N LYS A 57 -7.62 8.82 2.75
CA LYS A 57 -7.11 8.66 4.13
C LYS A 57 -7.22 7.23 4.68
N VAL A 58 -7.19 6.23 3.79
CA VAL A 58 -7.17 4.81 4.19
C VAL A 58 -5.75 4.36 4.54
N ILE A 59 -4.75 4.93 3.86
CA ILE A 59 -3.34 4.68 4.11
C ILE A 59 -2.56 6.00 4.22
N ASN A 60 -1.34 5.92 4.72
CA ASN A 60 -0.37 7.00 4.68
C ASN A 60 1.02 6.46 4.32
N PHE A 61 1.84 7.30 3.68
CA PHE A 61 3.25 7.02 3.39
C PHE A 61 4.00 8.32 3.18
N GLN A 62 5.31 8.31 3.39
CA GLN A 62 6.17 9.48 3.22
C GLN A 62 6.40 9.78 1.72
N GLY A 63 6.24 11.05 1.32
CA GLY A 63 6.41 11.51 -0.06
C GLY A 63 5.10 11.63 -0.87
N GLU A 64 5.19 12.26 -2.03
CA GLU A 64 4.05 12.45 -2.95
C GLU A 64 3.94 11.36 -4.02
N LEU A 65 5.06 10.71 -4.34
CA LEU A 65 5.15 9.69 -5.38
C LEU A 65 6.12 8.60 -4.94
N LEU A 66 5.81 7.35 -5.28
CA LEU A 66 6.65 6.19 -4.98
C LEU A 66 7.20 5.64 -6.30
N LEU A 67 8.51 5.47 -6.34
CA LEU A 67 9.27 4.91 -7.46
C LEU A 67 9.97 3.65 -6.96
N GLN A 68 9.85 2.56 -7.71
CA GLN A 68 10.56 1.31 -7.47
C GLN A 68 12.08 1.57 -7.40
N GLY A 69 12.79 0.85 -6.54
CA GLY A 69 14.23 1.03 -6.29
C GLY A 69 14.51 2.12 -5.26
N VAL A 70 13.94 3.30 -5.47
CA VAL A 70 14.22 4.48 -4.62
C VAL A 70 13.40 4.43 -3.33
N HIS A 71 12.13 4.05 -3.42
CA HIS A 71 11.18 4.12 -2.30
C HIS A 71 10.87 2.76 -1.69
N ASP A 72 11.63 1.71 -2.01
CA ASP A 72 11.32 0.35 -1.54
C ASP A 72 11.26 0.24 -0.02
N ASN A 73 12.01 1.09 0.69
CA ASN A 73 12.05 1.12 2.15
C ASN A 73 10.98 1.99 2.81
N VAL A 74 10.17 2.72 2.04
CA VAL A 74 9.10 3.58 2.56
C VAL A 74 7.99 2.71 3.13
N ASP A 75 7.59 2.99 4.37
CA ASP A 75 6.49 2.30 5.02
C ASP A 75 5.14 2.86 4.56
N ILE A 76 4.30 1.96 4.08
CA ILE A 76 2.88 2.18 3.80
C ILE A 76 2.11 1.78 5.04
N VAL A 77 1.57 2.78 5.74
CA VAL A 77 0.85 2.62 7.00
C VAL A 77 -0.65 2.60 6.73
N LEU A 78 -1.35 1.60 7.26
CA LEU A 78 -2.80 1.50 7.22
C LEU A 78 -3.41 2.38 8.32
N LEU A 79 -4.21 3.37 7.92
CA LEU A 79 -4.92 4.28 8.83
C LEU A 79 -6.33 3.79 9.17
N GLN A 80 -6.97 3.08 8.24
CA GLN A 80 -8.34 2.60 8.39
C GLN A 80 -8.45 1.14 7.93
N GLU A 81 -9.12 0.33 8.76
CA GLU A 81 -9.27 -1.11 8.58
C GLU A 81 -10.55 -1.55 7.87
#